data_AF-A0A966ICG2-F1
#
_entry.id   AF-A0A966ICG2-F1
#
_cell.length_a   1.000
_cell.length_b   1.000
_cell.length_c   1.000
_cell.angle_alpha   90.00
_cell.angle_beta   90.00
_cell.angle_gamma   90.00
#
_symmetry.space_group_name_H-M   'P 1'
#
loop_
_entity.id
_entity.type
_entity.pdbx_description
1 polymer ?
#
loop_
_entity_poly.entity_id
_entity_poly.type
_entity_poly.pdbx_seq_one_letter_code
_entity_poly.pdbx_strand_id
1 'polypeptide(L)'
;MQISGDNSTHPQSNATQWFILIGLVLGVTVTNAFARFTYGLLLPAMQAEMNWNYLQAGWLGTINALGYIVGAVFTLLLVQKFPSKYLFAAGLITTSVTLLLTGILVTIEFQFVLRFLAGLFGAISFSTAGALASTLFKNDDKMNALSIAILFGTGGGLGIVISGGIIPLLVDFYGNSFWPICWVIIGVLCIIFCPVGIWSVSKLPRSSLVSKDKQKIPINSMYAIFAGYASFGLGYIVYLTFISAWMVSQQLSALSITSVWVTLGLCICISPFFWKPIFARF
;
A
#
# COMPACT_ATOMS: atom_id res chain seq x y z
N MET A 1 31.61 -5.09 44.07
CA MET A 1 32.02 -4.49 42.78
C MET A 1 30.85 -4.64 41.82
N GLN A 2 29.97 -3.64 41.79
CA GLN A 2 28.84 -3.57 40.86
C GLN A 2 29.34 -3.00 39.55
N ILE A 3 29.11 -3.69 38.43
CA ILE A 3 29.20 -3.09 37.10
C ILE A 3 27.76 -2.95 36.62
N SER A 4 27.23 -1.75 36.81
CA SER A 4 25.98 -1.28 36.21
C SER A 4 26.16 -1.24 34.69
N GLY A 5 25.50 -2.17 33.99
CA GLY A 5 25.34 -2.11 32.55
C GLY A 5 24.45 -0.92 32.19
N ASP A 6 25.05 0.08 31.56
CA ASP A 6 24.36 1.20 30.94
C ASP A 6 23.51 0.70 29.77
N ASN A 7 22.24 0.40 30.05
CA ASN A 7 21.19 0.29 29.03
C ASN A 7 20.66 1.70 28.75
N SER A 8 21.47 2.53 28.12
CA SER A 8 21.05 3.81 27.58
C SER A 8 20.20 3.60 26.32
N THR A 9 18.94 3.18 26.52
CA THR A 9 17.87 3.38 25.52
C THR A 9 17.59 4.88 25.47
N HIS A 10 18.41 5.64 24.75
CA HIS A 10 18.08 7.04 24.47
C HIS A 10 16.70 7.09 23.80
N PRO A 11 15.70 7.77 24.40
CA PRO A 11 14.42 7.95 23.75
C PRO A 11 14.69 8.66 22.42
N GLN A 12 14.33 8.02 21.30
CA GLN A 12 14.45 8.66 20.00
C GLN A 12 13.64 9.96 20.06
N SER A 13 14.23 11.06 19.62
CA SER A 13 13.51 12.34 19.53
C SER A 13 12.23 12.15 18.71
N ASN A 14 11.11 12.75 19.14
CA ASN A 14 9.83 12.69 18.44
C ASN A 14 9.99 13.03 16.95
N ALA A 15 10.91 13.94 16.59
CA ALA A 15 11.21 14.29 15.20
C ALA A 15 11.71 13.07 14.38
N THR A 16 12.59 12.26 14.95
CA THR A 16 13.12 11.06 14.28
C THR A 16 12.03 10.02 14.05
N GLN A 17 11.10 9.85 14.99
CA GLN A 17 9.95 8.95 14.85
C GLN A 17 9.01 9.38 13.71
N TRP A 18 8.77 10.68 13.56
CA TRP A 18 8.01 11.23 12.44
C TRP A 18 8.71 11.02 11.09
N PHE A 19 10.04 11.19 11.00
CA PHE A 19 10.79 10.87 9.78
C PHE A 19 10.74 9.38 9.43
N ILE A 20 10.82 8.50 10.44
CA ILE A 20 10.64 7.06 10.24
C ILE A 20 9.24 6.78 9.67
N LEU A 21 8.20 7.40 10.24
CA LEU A 21 6.83 7.26 9.76
C LEU A 21 6.69 7.70 8.30
N ILE A 22 7.32 8.80 7.88
CA ILE A 22 7.29 9.26 6.48
C ILE A 22 7.84 8.19 5.54
N GLY A 23 8.96 7.54 5.86
CA GLY A 23 9.46 6.46 5.01
C GLY A 23 8.59 5.20 5.03
N LEU A 24 7.93 4.88 6.14
CA LEU A 24 6.93 3.81 6.18
C LEU A 24 5.71 4.14 5.31
N VAL A 25 5.22 5.39 5.37
CA VAL A 25 4.16 5.93 4.51
C VAL A 25 4.53 5.76 3.05
N LEU A 26 5.73 6.18 2.65
CA LEU A 26 6.22 6.01 1.28
C LEU A 26 6.31 4.54 0.86
N GLY A 27 6.70 3.65 1.77
CA GLY A 27 6.68 2.21 1.50
C GLY A 27 5.28 1.65 1.27
N VAL A 28 4.29 2.11 2.04
CA VAL A 28 2.86 1.75 1.82
C VAL A 28 2.33 2.35 0.52
N THR A 29 2.73 3.57 0.18
CA THR A 29 2.44 4.20 -1.12
C THR A 29 2.89 3.31 -2.27
N VAL A 30 4.12 2.79 -2.21
CA VAL A 30 4.65 1.88 -3.23
C VAL A 30 3.92 0.55 -3.24
N THR A 31 3.84 -0.09 -2.08
CA THR A 31 3.44 -1.51 -2.00
C THR A 31 1.94 -1.75 -2.09
N ASN A 32 1.13 -0.74 -1.78
CA ASN A 32 -0.31 -0.83 -1.86
C ASN A 32 -0.86 0.12 -2.93
N ALA A 33 -0.57 1.42 -2.84
CA ALA A 33 -1.27 2.40 -3.65
C ALA A 33 -0.89 2.34 -5.14
N PHE A 34 0.40 2.33 -5.46
CA PHE A 34 0.86 2.19 -6.85
C PHE A 34 0.56 0.82 -7.44
N ALA A 35 0.68 -0.26 -6.67
CA ALA A 35 0.36 -1.59 -7.18
C ALA A 35 -1.13 -1.76 -7.51
N ARG A 36 -2.01 -1.16 -6.72
CA ARG A 36 -3.46 -1.40 -6.77
C ARG A 36 -4.25 -0.33 -7.51
N PHE A 37 -4.01 0.94 -7.22
CA PHE A 37 -4.84 2.03 -7.74
C PHE A 37 -4.43 2.49 -9.14
N THR A 38 -3.13 2.43 -9.44
CA THR A 38 -2.64 2.67 -10.80
C THR A 38 -3.25 1.71 -11.82
N TYR A 39 -3.59 0.49 -11.40
CA TYR A 39 -4.30 -0.46 -12.26
C TYR A 39 -5.68 0.03 -12.66
N GLY A 40 -6.49 0.52 -11.73
CA GLY A 40 -7.81 1.08 -12.05
C GLY A 40 -7.74 2.28 -13.00
N LEU A 41 -6.68 3.08 -12.89
CA LEU A 41 -6.42 4.22 -13.81
C LEU A 41 -5.99 3.78 -15.21
N LEU A 42 -5.16 2.74 -15.32
CA LEU A 42 -4.66 2.21 -16.60
C LEU A 42 -5.60 1.20 -17.25
N LEU A 43 -6.59 0.70 -16.51
CA LEU A 43 -7.53 -0.30 -16.98
C LEU A 43 -8.19 0.07 -18.33
N PRO A 44 -8.71 1.29 -18.54
CA PRO A 44 -9.37 1.63 -19.80
C PRO A 44 -8.41 1.57 -21.00
N ALA A 45 -7.18 2.05 -20.82
CA ALA A 45 -6.14 2.03 -21.85
C ALA A 45 -5.68 0.59 -22.16
N MET A 46 -5.48 -0.24 -21.14
CA MET A 46 -5.13 -1.65 -21.30
C MET A 46 -6.24 -2.45 -21.98
N GLN A 47 -7.52 -2.17 -21.64
CA GLN A 47 -8.67 -2.81 -22.28
C GLN A 47 -8.75 -2.46 -23.78
N ALA A 48 -8.52 -1.19 -24.12
CA ALA A 48 -8.56 -0.73 -25.50
C ALA A 48 -7.43 -1.35 -26.35
N GLU A 49 -6.21 -1.40 -25.85
CA GLU A 49 -5.05 -1.94 -26.58
C GLU A 49 -5.09 -3.46 -26.72
N MET A 50 -5.47 -4.18 -25.65
CA MET A 50 -5.43 -5.64 -25.65
C MET A 50 -6.77 -6.30 -26.03
N ASN A 51 -7.78 -5.50 -26.39
CA ASN A 51 -9.15 -5.97 -26.69
C ASN A 51 -9.73 -6.87 -25.60
N TRP A 52 -9.48 -6.53 -24.33
CA TRP A 52 -9.92 -7.33 -23.20
C TRP A 52 -11.40 -7.10 -22.88
N ASN A 53 -12.11 -8.18 -22.57
CA ASN A 53 -13.45 -8.04 -21.98
C ASN A 53 -13.35 -7.67 -20.48
N TYR A 54 -14.48 -7.23 -19.90
CA TYR A 54 -14.52 -6.88 -18.46
C TYR A 54 -14.24 -8.06 -17.52
N LEU A 55 -14.45 -9.30 -17.97
CA LEU A 55 -14.12 -10.49 -17.18
C LEU A 55 -12.60 -10.64 -17.03
N GLN A 56 -11.85 -10.51 -18.12
CA GLN A 56 -10.37 -10.57 -18.12
C GLN A 56 -9.76 -9.45 -17.27
N ALA A 57 -10.30 -8.23 -17.38
CA ALA A 57 -9.94 -7.12 -16.51
C ALA A 57 -10.20 -7.45 -15.02
N GLY A 58 -11.37 -7.99 -14.71
CA GLY A 58 -11.71 -8.44 -13.35
C GLY A 58 -10.73 -9.49 -12.83
N TRP A 59 -10.33 -10.46 -13.68
CA TRP A 59 -9.40 -11.52 -13.30
C TRP A 59 -8.04 -11.02 -12.83
N LEU A 60 -7.48 -9.97 -13.45
CA LEU A 60 -6.22 -9.38 -12.97
C LEU A 60 -6.36 -8.83 -11.55
N GLY A 61 -7.50 -8.18 -11.25
CA GLY A 61 -7.83 -7.72 -9.90
C GLY A 61 -7.98 -8.88 -8.91
N THR A 62 -8.68 -9.94 -9.30
CA THR A 62 -8.86 -11.16 -8.49
C THR A 62 -7.53 -11.85 -8.21
N ILE A 63 -6.65 -11.98 -9.20
CA ILE A 63 -5.34 -12.61 -9.05
C ILE A 63 -4.44 -11.79 -8.12
N ASN A 64 -4.52 -10.46 -8.19
CA ASN A 64 -3.83 -9.60 -7.23
C ASN A 64 -4.36 -9.81 -5.80
N ALA A 65 -5.68 -9.91 -5.62
CA ALA A 65 -6.29 -10.19 -4.31
C ALA A 65 -5.92 -11.59 -3.78
N LEU A 66 -5.87 -12.61 -4.64
CA LEU A 66 -5.38 -13.95 -4.29
C LEU A 66 -3.92 -13.90 -3.83
N GLY A 67 -3.06 -13.22 -4.59
CA GLY A 67 -1.67 -12.98 -4.21
C GLY A 67 -1.57 -12.31 -2.84
N TYR A 68 -2.42 -11.33 -2.57
CA TYR A 68 -2.47 -10.63 -1.28
C TYR A 68 -2.86 -11.55 -0.11
N ILE A 69 -3.86 -12.43 -0.29
CA ILE A 69 -4.26 -13.42 0.73
C ILE A 69 -3.10 -14.37 1.02
N VAL A 70 -2.47 -14.91 -0.04
CA VAL A 70 -1.31 -15.79 0.09
C VAL A 70 -0.19 -15.04 0.82
N GLY A 71 0.11 -13.80 0.42
CA GLY A 71 1.14 -12.97 1.05
C GLY A 71 0.89 -12.68 2.51
N ALA A 72 -0.36 -12.42 2.90
CA ALA A 72 -0.74 -12.26 4.30
C ALA A 72 -0.47 -13.54 5.12
N VAL A 73 -0.83 -14.71 4.60
CA VAL A 73 -0.55 -16.00 5.26
C VAL A 73 0.95 -16.25 5.37
N PHE A 74 1.72 -16.01 4.29
CA PHE A 74 3.18 -16.11 4.32
C PHE A 74 3.78 -15.16 5.36
N THR A 75 3.26 -13.95 5.48
CA THR A 75 3.72 -12.97 6.48
C THR A 75 3.56 -13.50 7.90
N LEU A 76 2.42 -14.12 8.23
CA LEU A 76 2.19 -14.72 9.55
C LEU A 76 3.24 -15.77 9.91
N LEU A 77 3.72 -16.53 8.92
CA LEU A 77 4.76 -17.54 9.11
C LEU A 77 6.17 -16.92 9.16
N LEU A 78 6.43 -15.93 8.31
CA LEU A 78 7.75 -15.31 8.17
C LEU A 78 8.10 -14.39 9.34
N VAL A 79 7.13 -13.66 9.90
CA VAL A 79 7.35 -12.76 11.05
C VAL A 79 7.80 -13.51 12.31
N GLN A 80 7.53 -14.82 12.40
CA GLN A 80 8.03 -15.67 13.49
C GLN A 80 9.51 -16.03 13.33
N LYS A 81 10.05 -15.98 12.11
CA LYS A 81 11.43 -16.39 11.78
C LYS A 81 12.34 -15.21 11.50
N PHE A 82 11.79 -14.12 10.94
CA PHE A 82 12.53 -12.95 10.50
C PHE A 82 11.97 -11.68 11.15
N PRO A 83 12.84 -10.74 11.55
CA PRO A 83 12.40 -9.42 12.00
C PRO A 83 11.57 -8.69 10.94
N SER A 84 10.46 -8.05 11.36
CA SER A 84 9.53 -7.31 10.47
C SER A 84 10.23 -6.29 9.58
N LYS A 85 11.34 -5.71 10.05
CA LYS A 85 12.15 -4.76 9.30
C LYS A 85 12.70 -5.30 7.97
N TYR A 86 13.14 -6.56 7.94
CA TYR A 86 13.68 -7.17 6.73
C TYR A 86 12.59 -7.59 5.77
N LEU A 87 11.46 -8.06 6.31
CA LEU A 87 10.28 -8.43 5.52
C LEU A 87 9.67 -7.21 4.83
N PHE A 88 9.59 -6.08 5.52
CA PHE A 88 9.17 -4.81 4.93
C PHE A 88 10.09 -4.41 3.77
N ALA A 89 11.41 -4.36 4.01
CA ALA A 89 12.37 -3.96 2.98
C ALA A 89 12.36 -4.91 1.77
N ALA A 90 12.31 -6.22 2.01
CA ALA A 90 12.24 -7.21 0.95
C ALA A 90 10.95 -7.09 0.13
N GLY A 91 9.80 -6.95 0.79
CA GLY A 91 8.50 -6.73 0.13
C GLY A 91 8.46 -5.44 -0.67
N LEU A 92 9.04 -4.36 -0.15
CA LEU A 92 9.14 -3.07 -0.84
C LEU A 92 9.98 -3.15 -2.12
N ILE A 93 11.18 -3.74 -2.04
CA ILE A 93 12.08 -3.90 -3.19
C ILE A 93 11.42 -4.80 -4.24
N THR A 94 10.93 -5.98 -3.84
CA THR A 94 10.34 -6.96 -4.75
C THR A 94 9.06 -6.43 -5.41
N THR A 95 8.22 -5.68 -4.69
CA THR A 95 7.06 -5.02 -5.29
C THR A 95 7.48 -3.95 -6.29
N SER A 96 8.50 -3.13 -5.97
CA SER A 96 9.00 -2.10 -6.88
C SER A 96 9.52 -2.69 -8.19
N VAL A 97 10.30 -3.78 -8.11
CA VAL A 97 10.79 -4.50 -9.28
C VAL A 97 9.63 -5.12 -10.08
N THR A 98 8.64 -5.70 -9.39
CA THR A 98 7.46 -6.29 -10.04
C THR A 98 6.66 -5.25 -10.82
N LEU A 99 6.47 -4.05 -10.26
CA LEU A 99 5.78 -2.95 -10.94
C LEU A 99 6.57 -2.43 -12.14
N LEU A 100 7.90 -2.33 -12.04
CA LEU A 100 8.74 -1.96 -13.17
C LEU A 100 8.64 -3.01 -14.30
N LEU A 101 8.72 -4.30 -13.95
CA LEU A 101 8.55 -5.40 -14.92
C LEU A 101 7.16 -5.42 -15.55
N THR A 102 6.13 -4.90 -14.87
CA THR A 102 4.76 -4.79 -15.41
C THR A 102 4.68 -3.87 -16.62
N GLY A 103 5.56 -2.86 -16.69
CA GLY A 103 5.66 -1.98 -17.86
C GLY A 103 6.54 -2.54 -18.99
N ILE A 104 7.40 -3.52 -18.71
CA ILE A 104 8.30 -4.13 -19.68
C ILE A 104 7.67 -5.37 -20.33
N LEU A 105 7.02 -6.21 -19.52
CA LEU A 105 6.40 -7.47 -19.95
C LEU A 105 4.91 -7.27 -20.21
N VAL A 106 4.60 -6.92 -21.45
CA VAL A 106 3.27 -6.41 -21.87
C VAL A 106 2.23 -7.53 -22.05
N THR A 107 2.64 -8.77 -22.27
CA THR A 107 1.72 -9.89 -22.57
C THR A 107 0.80 -10.24 -21.39
N ILE A 108 -0.43 -10.66 -21.68
CA ILE A 108 -1.44 -11.02 -20.67
C ILE A 108 -0.97 -12.08 -19.64
N GLU A 109 -0.21 -13.08 -20.08
CA GLU A 109 0.30 -14.15 -19.20
C GLU A 109 1.24 -13.60 -18.13
N PHE A 110 2.21 -12.77 -18.54
CA PHE A 110 3.08 -12.07 -17.60
C PHE A 110 2.30 -11.09 -16.72
N GLN A 111 1.28 -10.42 -17.24
CA GLN A 111 0.44 -9.54 -16.42
C GLN A 111 -0.26 -10.30 -15.29
N PHE A 112 -0.75 -11.52 -15.52
CA PHE A 112 -1.32 -12.35 -14.45
C PHE A 112 -0.28 -12.70 -13.38
N VAL A 113 0.90 -13.17 -13.78
CA VAL A 113 1.98 -13.55 -12.85
C VAL A 113 2.45 -12.33 -12.05
N LEU A 114 2.69 -11.20 -12.72
CA LEU A 114 3.16 -9.97 -12.09
C LEU A 114 2.10 -9.38 -11.14
N ARG A 115 0.80 -9.47 -11.47
CA ARG A 115 -0.29 -9.07 -10.57
C ARG A 115 -0.33 -9.92 -9.31
N PHE A 116 -0.14 -11.23 -9.45
CA PHE A 116 -0.05 -12.14 -8.31
C PHE A 116 1.14 -11.78 -7.42
N LEU A 117 2.33 -11.61 -8.02
CA LEU A 117 3.55 -11.25 -7.30
C LEU A 117 3.45 -9.88 -6.61
N ALA A 118 2.87 -8.89 -7.28
CA ALA A 118 2.65 -7.56 -6.70
C ALA A 118 1.72 -7.63 -5.48
N GLY A 119 0.69 -8.47 -5.52
CA GLY A 119 -0.18 -8.73 -4.37
C GLY A 119 0.55 -9.45 -3.24
N LEU A 120 1.31 -10.50 -3.58
CA LEU A 120 2.08 -11.33 -2.64
C LEU A 120 3.10 -10.50 -1.85
N PHE A 121 3.97 -9.79 -2.56
CA PHE A 121 5.02 -8.97 -1.95
C PHE A 121 4.47 -7.70 -1.32
N GLY A 122 3.42 -7.12 -1.92
CA GLY A 122 2.72 -5.97 -1.39
C GLY A 122 2.10 -6.24 -0.03
N ALA A 123 1.46 -7.41 0.16
CA ALA A 123 0.90 -7.83 1.45
C ALA A 123 1.99 -7.98 2.53
N ILE A 124 3.13 -8.58 2.20
CA ILE A 124 4.25 -8.76 3.14
C ILE A 124 4.73 -7.42 3.68
N SER A 125 4.96 -6.47 2.79
CA SER A 125 5.37 -5.12 3.18
C SER A 125 4.27 -4.39 3.94
N PHE A 126 3.03 -4.42 3.45
CA PHE A 126 1.91 -3.69 4.06
C PHE A 126 1.62 -4.14 5.50
N SER A 127 1.54 -5.46 5.74
CA SER A 127 1.29 -6.01 7.08
C SER A 127 2.44 -5.70 8.05
N THR A 128 3.69 -5.79 7.58
CA THR A 128 4.86 -5.49 8.41
C THR A 128 5.01 -3.99 8.66
N ALA A 129 4.63 -3.12 7.72
CA ALA A 129 4.60 -1.67 7.91
C ALA A 129 3.67 -1.27 9.06
N GLY A 130 2.45 -1.85 9.11
CA GLY A 130 1.50 -1.62 10.20
C GLY A 130 2.05 -2.05 11.56
N ALA A 131 2.67 -3.23 11.62
CA ALA A 131 3.30 -3.73 12.84
C ALA A 131 4.51 -2.88 13.28
N LEU A 132 5.28 -2.31 12.34
CA LEU A 132 6.37 -1.39 12.66
C LEU A 132 5.82 -0.05 13.15
N ALA A 133 4.78 0.47 12.52
CA ALA A 133 4.17 1.74 12.92
C ALA A 133 3.55 1.69 14.32
N SER A 134 2.95 0.56 14.70
CA SER A 134 2.40 0.36 16.06
C SER A 134 3.48 0.31 17.16
N THR A 135 4.76 0.29 16.79
CA THR A 135 5.89 0.32 17.74
C THR A 135 6.58 1.68 17.85
N LEU A 136 6.19 2.66 17.03
CA LEU A 136 6.83 3.99 17.00
C LEU A 136 6.56 4.79 18.29
N PHE A 137 5.30 4.87 18.71
CA PHE A 137 4.88 5.72 19.82
C PHE A 137 4.30 4.88 20.97
N LYS A 138 5.02 3.83 21.41
CA LYS A 138 4.52 2.89 22.44
C LYS A 138 4.09 3.53 23.77
N ASN A 139 4.62 4.71 24.09
CA ASN A 139 4.36 5.40 25.35
C ASN A 139 3.21 6.43 25.24
N ASP A 140 2.62 6.61 24.06
CA ASP A 140 1.52 7.54 23.81
C ASP A 140 0.51 6.91 22.84
N ASP A 141 -0.54 6.31 23.39
CA ASP A 141 -1.58 5.60 22.63
C ASP A 141 -2.24 6.49 21.57
N LYS A 142 -2.40 7.79 21.86
CA LYS A 142 -3.03 8.74 20.93
C LYS A 142 -2.12 9.02 19.73
N MET A 143 -0.82 9.19 19.98
CA MET A 143 0.16 9.39 18.90
C MET A 143 0.37 8.10 18.10
N ASN A 144 0.28 6.94 18.76
CA ASN A 144 0.40 5.64 18.08
C ASN A 144 -0.81 5.34 17.19
N ALA A 145 -2.03 5.62 17.66
CA ALA A 145 -3.23 5.50 16.83
C ALA A 145 -3.17 6.45 15.62
N LEU A 146 -2.71 7.69 15.84
CA LEU A 146 -2.53 8.67 14.76
C LEU A 146 -1.44 8.23 13.75
N SER A 147 -0.33 7.65 14.21
CA SER A 147 0.74 7.19 13.31
C SER A 147 0.26 6.06 12.40
N ILE A 148 -0.51 5.10 12.92
CA ILE A 148 -1.12 4.03 12.14
C ILE A 148 -2.15 4.59 11.14
N ALA A 149 -2.98 5.54 11.59
CA ALA A 149 -3.95 6.20 10.72
C ALA A 149 -3.27 6.97 9.58
N ILE A 150 -2.19 7.71 9.86
CA ILE A 150 -1.39 8.41 8.86
C ILE A 150 -0.69 7.41 7.92
N LEU A 151 -0.16 6.30 8.44
CA LEU A 151 0.48 5.28 7.63
C LEU A 151 -0.46 4.78 6.52
N PHE A 152 -1.66 4.34 6.89
CA PHE A 152 -2.60 3.74 5.94
C PHE A 152 -3.38 4.80 5.15
N GLY A 153 -3.78 5.89 5.79
CA GLY A 153 -4.47 7.01 5.13
C GLY A 153 -3.55 7.73 4.16
N THR A 154 -2.51 8.41 4.65
CA THR A 154 -1.60 9.16 3.80
C THR A 154 -0.81 8.27 2.85
N GLY A 155 -0.43 7.05 3.24
CA GLY A 155 0.26 6.12 2.34
C GLY A 155 -0.61 5.71 1.14
N GLY A 156 -1.87 5.35 1.42
CA GLY A 156 -2.85 5.07 0.36
C GLY A 156 -3.16 6.29 -0.50
N GLY A 157 -3.52 7.40 0.16
CA GLY A 157 -3.95 8.64 -0.48
C GLY A 157 -2.86 9.29 -1.32
N LEU A 158 -1.61 9.32 -0.86
CA LEU A 158 -0.49 9.89 -1.61
C LEU A 158 -0.28 9.19 -2.95
N GLY A 159 -0.38 7.86 -2.98
CA GLY A 159 -0.23 7.11 -4.22
C GLY A 159 -1.40 7.32 -5.17
N ILE A 160 -2.62 7.48 -4.64
CA ILE A 160 -3.81 7.85 -5.41
C ILE A 160 -3.64 9.25 -6.01
N VAL A 161 -3.16 10.24 -5.24
CA VAL A 161 -2.93 11.60 -5.74
C VAL A 161 -1.86 11.62 -6.83
N ILE A 162 -0.72 10.96 -6.60
CA ILE A 162 0.38 10.95 -7.57
C ILE A 162 -0.03 10.21 -8.85
N SER A 163 -0.58 8.99 -8.72
CA SER A 163 -0.97 8.22 -9.90
C SER A 163 -2.19 8.82 -10.61
N GLY A 164 -3.20 9.27 -9.88
CA GLY A 164 -4.38 9.94 -10.43
C GLY A 164 -4.08 11.30 -11.06
N GLY A 165 -3.06 12.00 -10.56
CA GLY A 165 -2.57 13.26 -11.12
C GLY A 165 -1.81 13.10 -12.43
N ILE A 166 -1.04 12.01 -12.56
CA ILE A 166 -0.10 11.82 -13.67
C ILE A 166 -0.70 10.95 -14.78
N ILE A 167 -1.31 9.81 -14.43
CA ILE A 167 -1.64 8.74 -15.37
C ILE A 167 -2.71 9.15 -16.40
N PRO A 168 -3.88 9.70 -16.01
CA PRO A 168 -4.90 10.08 -16.98
C PRO A 168 -4.39 11.10 -17.99
N LEU A 169 -3.59 12.08 -17.53
CA LEU A 169 -3.04 13.14 -18.38
C LEU A 169 -2.02 12.58 -19.39
N LEU A 170 -1.18 11.64 -18.98
CA LEU A 170 -0.21 10.99 -19.88
C LEU A 170 -0.92 10.15 -20.95
N VAL A 171 -1.95 9.39 -20.56
CA VAL A 171 -2.72 8.56 -21.50
C VAL A 171 -3.51 9.44 -22.47
N ASP A 172 -4.06 10.57 -22.03
CA ASP A 172 -4.76 11.53 -22.89
C ASP A 172 -3.83 12.16 -23.93
N PHE A 173 -2.59 12.52 -23.53
CA PHE A 173 -1.63 13.17 -24.40
C PHE A 173 -0.93 12.21 -25.38
N TYR A 174 -0.50 11.03 -24.90
CA TYR A 174 0.29 10.07 -25.70
C TYR A 174 -0.54 8.92 -26.28
N GLY A 175 -1.81 8.79 -25.89
CA GLY A 175 -2.71 7.72 -26.31
C GLY A 175 -2.64 6.45 -25.44
N ASN A 176 -3.53 5.50 -25.74
CA ASN A 176 -3.69 4.27 -24.95
C ASN A 176 -2.44 3.37 -24.95
N SER A 177 -1.70 3.31 -26.06
CA SER A 177 -0.46 2.53 -26.19
C SER A 177 0.64 2.93 -25.20
N PHE A 178 0.51 4.08 -24.53
CA PHE A 178 1.46 4.57 -23.53
C PHE A 178 1.32 3.88 -22.16
N TRP A 179 0.30 3.04 -21.95
CA TRP A 179 0.06 2.35 -20.68
C TRP A 179 1.27 1.54 -20.13
N PRO A 180 2.14 0.89 -20.93
CA PRO A 180 3.31 0.18 -20.38
C PRO A 180 4.33 1.18 -19.82
N ILE A 181 4.53 2.31 -20.49
CA ILE A 181 5.45 3.37 -20.05
C ILE A 181 4.94 4.00 -18.76
N CYS A 182 3.62 4.17 -18.60
CA CYS A 182 3.02 4.58 -17.34
C CYS A 182 3.40 3.64 -16.17
N TRP A 183 3.41 2.31 -16.37
CA TRP A 183 3.93 1.37 -15.37
C TRP A 183 5.43 1.52 -15.13
N VAL A 184 6.22 1.78 -16.16
CA VAL A 184 7.66 2.05 -16.00
C VAL A 184 7.90 3.30 -15.16
N ILE A 185 7.18 4.40 -15.43
CA ILE A 185 7.26 5.65 -14.65
C ILE A 185 6.93 5.37 -13.19
N ILE A 186 5.84 4.64 -12.92
CA ILE A 186 5.46 4.26 -11.56
C ILE A 186 6.51 3.36 -10.91
N GLY A 187 7.06 2.38 -11.65
CA GLY A 187 8.16 1.53 -11.17
C GLY A 187 9.42 2.33 -10.81
N VAL A 188 9.78 3.33 -11.62
CA VAL A 188 10.89 4.24 -11.32
C VAL A 188 10.60 5.07 -10.07
N LEU A 189 9.39 5.62 -9.92
CA LEU A 189 8.98 6.31 -8.69
C LEU A 189 9.07 5.39 -7.46
N CYS A 190 8.70 4.11 -7.61
CA CYS A 190 8.85 3.13 -6.54
C CYS A 190 10.32 2.95 -6.14
N ILE A 191 11.22 2.84 -7.12
CA ILE A 191 12.67 2.74 -6.89
C ILE A 191 13.21 3.99 -6.19
N ILE A 192 12.72 5.18 -6.53
CA ILE A 192 13.11 6.44 -5.87
C ILE A 192 12.63 6.48 -4.41
N PHE A 193 11.44 5.97 -4.12
CA PHE A 193 10.88 5.95 -2.75
C PHE A 193 11.47 4.84 -1.88
N CYS A 194 11.96 3.76 -2.50
CA CYS A 194 12.46 2.57 -1.83
C CYS A 194 13.62 2.86 -0.84
N PRO A 195 14.66 3.64 -1.19
CA PRO A 195 15.73 4.03 -0.27
C PRO A 195 15.23 4.70 1.00
N VAL A 196 14.21 5.56 0.91
CA VAL A 196 13.65 6.27 2.07
C VAL A 196 12.94 5.28 3.00
N GLY A 197 12.16 4.36 2.44
CA GLY A 197 11.52 3.29 3.22
C GLY A 197 12.52 2.37 3.92
N ILE A 198 13.58 1.95 3.20
CA ILE A 198 14.66 1.12 3.77
C ILE A 198 15.41 1.87 4.87
N TRP A 199 15.74 3.14 4.64
CA TRP A 199 16.40 4.00 5.63
C TRP A 199 15.58 4.13 6.91
N SER A 200 14.28 4.42 6.80
CA SER A 200 13.39 4.56 7.97
C SER A 200 13.40 3.30 8.85
N VAL A 201 13.34 2.14 8.20
CA VAL A 201 13.31 0.87 8.91
C VAL A 201 14.67 0.46 9.47
N SER A 202 15.78 0.95 8.90
CA SER A 202 17.13 0.78 9.47
C SER A 202 17.33 1.54 10.78
N LYS A 203 16.56 2.61 11.01
CA LYS A 203 16.63 3.46 12.21
C LYS A 203 15.74 2.98 13.35
N LEU A 204 14.85 2.04 13.10
CA LEU A 204 14.07 1.41 14.16
C LEU A 204 15.00 0.56 15.05
N PRO A 205 14.84 0.62 16.39
CA PRO A 205 15.52 -0.31 17.29
C PRO A 205 15.27 -1.75 16.83
N ARG A 206 16.20 -2.68 17.09
CA ARG A 206 16.02 -4.09 16.74
C ARG A 206 14.66 -4.57 17.26
N SER A 207 13.70 -4.73 16.35
CA SER A 207 12.41 -5.33 16.66
C SER A 207 12.70 -6.72 17.21
N SER A 208 12.32 -6.94 18.48
CA SER A 208 12.26 -8.29 19.02
C SER A 208 11.33 -9.10 18.15
N LEU A 209 11.70 -10.36 17.85
CA LEU A 209 10.79 -11.29 17.20
C LEU A 209 9.46 -11.29 17.98
N VAL A 210 8.34 -11.34 17.26
CA VAL A 210 7.02 -11.42 17.89
C VAL A 210 7.04 -12.60 18.85
N SER A 211 6.80 -12.35 20.15
CA SER A 211 6.80 -13.42 21.13
C SER A 211 5.70 -14.43 20.75
N LYS A 212 5.99 -15.72 20.91
CA LYS A 212 5.03 -16.80 20.64
C LYS A 212 3.85 -16.84 21.62
N ASP A 213 3.59 -15.75 22.34
CA ASP A 213 2.60 -15.75 23.37
C ASP A 213 1.23 -15.98 22.74
N LYS A 214 0.61 -17.11 23.10
CA LYS A 214 -0.65 -17.57 22.51
C LYS A 214 -1.80 -16.79 23.15
N GLN A 215 -1.85 -15.48 22.93
CA GLN A 215 -3.06 -14.73 23.21
C GLN A 215 -4.16 -15.26 22.29
N LYS A 216 -5.24 -15.78 22.89
CA LYS A 216 -6.41 -16.24 22.15
C LYS A 216 -7.06 -15.02 21.52
N ILE A 217 -6.99 -14.93 20.19
CA ILE A 217 -7.72 -13.90 19.42
C ILE A 217 -9.21 -14.20 19.56
N PRO A 218 -10.04 -13.26 20.04
CA PRO A 218 -11.47 -13.48 20.25
C PRO A 218 -12.22 -13.40 18.91
N ILE A 219 -12.03 -14.39 18.04
CA ILE A 219 -12.63 -14.44 16.68
C ILE A 219 -14.14 -14.21 16.73
N ASN A 220 -14.82 -14.80 17.71
CA ASN A 220 -16.28 -14.68 17.86
C ASN A 220 -16.75 -13.24 18.13
N SER A 221 -15.94 -12.44 18.83
CA SER A 221 -16.25 -11.03 19.10
C SER A 221 -15.91 -10.12 17.91
N MET A 222 -15.14 -10.61 16.93
CA MET A 222 -14.66 -9.85 15.78
C MET A 222 -15.51 -10.04 14.52
N TYR A 223 -16.54 -10.92 14.53
CA TYR A 223 -17.38 -11.16 13.34
C TYR A 223 -17.99 -9.88 12.76
N ALA A 224 -18.48 -8.97 13.60
CA ALA A 224 -19.02 -7.69 13.14
C ALA A 224 -17.95 -6.83 12.45
N ILE A 225 -16.72 -6.84 12.95
CA ILE A 225 -15.58 -6.12 12.37
C ILE A 225 -15.20 -6.75 11.02
N PHE A 226 -15.13 -8.08 10.94
CA PHE A 226 -14.85 -8.79 9.69
C PHE A 226 -15.95 -8.56 8.65
N ALA A 227 -17.22 -8.64 9.04
CA ALA A 227 -18.34 -8.39 8.15
C ALA A 227 -18.35 -6.94 7.64
N GLY A 228 -18.10 -5.96 8.52
CA GLY A 228 -17.97 -4.56 8.14
C GLY A 228 -16.81 -4.32 7.18
N TYR A 229 -15.62 -4.87 7.48
CA TYR A 229 -14.45 -4.75 6.62
C TYR A 229 -14.63 -5.46 5.27
N ALA A 230 -15.25 -6.64 5.25
CA ALA A 230 -15.57 -7.37 4.02
C ALA A 230 -16.57 -6.61 3.15
N SER A 231 -17.62 -6.05 3.77
CA SER A 231 -18.63 -5.24 3.06
C SER A 231 -18.02 -3.97 2.48
N PHE A 232 -17.18 -3.28 3.26
CA PHE A 232 -16.39 -2.14 2.78
C PHE A 232 -15.48 -2.55 1.62
N GLY A 233 -14.72 -3.64 1.81
CA GLY A 233 -13.84 -4.28 0.82
C GLY A 233 -14.51 -4.50 -0.52
N LEU A 234 -15.67 -5.16 -0.50
CA LEU A 234 -16.46 -5.51 -1.66
C LEU A 234 -16.96 -4.27 -2.41
N GLY A 235 -17.48 -3.27 -1.69
CA GLY A 235 -17.96 -2.03 -2.32
C GLY A 235 -16.85 -1.18 -2.91
N TYR A 236 -15.79 -0.92 -2.13
CA TYR A 236 -14.75 0.02 -2.56
C TYR A 236 -13.91 -0.53 -3.71
N ILE A 237 -13.64 -1.84 -3.75
CA ILE A 237 -12.72 -2.38 -4.76
C ILE A 237 -13.33 -2.38 -6.15
N VAL A 238 -14.62 -2.69 -6.25
CA VAL A 238 -15.36 -2.62 -7.52
C VAL A 238 -15.41 -1.16 -7.97
N TYR A 239 -15.77 -0.24 -7.07
CA TYR A 239 -15.82 1.18 -7.37
C TYR A 239 -14.47 1.71 -7.88
N LEU A 240 -13.38 1.57 -7.12
CA LEU A 240 -12.08 2.12 -7.49
C LEU A 240 -11.44 1.46 -8.72
N THR A 241 -11.76 0.20 -9.00
CA THR A 241 -11.22 -0.48 -10.18
C THR A 241 -11.89 -0.01 -11.46
N PHE A 242 -13.22 0.20 -11.42
CA PHE A 242 -14.01 0.45 -12.63
C PHE A 242 -14.45 1.92 -12.80
N ILE A 243 -14.27 2.79 -11.80
CA ILE A 243 -14.66 4.20 -11.91
C ILE A 243 -14.02 4.90 -13.12
N SER A 244 -12.72 4.69 -13.36
CA SER A 244 -12.03 5.29 -14.51
C SER A 244 -12.56 4.74 -15.84
N ALA A 245 -12.83 3.44 -15.92
CA ALA A 245 -13.42 2.82 -17.11
C ALA A 245 -14.83 3.34 -17.39
N TRP A 246 -15.63 3.51 -16.34
CA TRP A 246 -16.95 4.11 -16.44
C TRP A 246 -16.85 5.58 -16.89
N MET A 247 -15.97 6.39 -16.32
CA MET A 247 -15.78 7.79 -16.72
C MET A 247 -15.36 7.92 -18.19
N VAL A 248 -14.45 7.06 -18.66
CA VAL A 248 -14.05 7.00 -20.08
C VAL A 248 -15.21 6.58 -20.97
N SER A 249 -16.05 5.60 -20.56
CA SER A 249 -17.24 5.21 -21.33
C SER A 249 -18.28 6.33 -21.43
N GLN A 250 -18.33 7.21 -20.44
CA GLN A 250 -19.15 8.43 -20.44
C GLN A 250 -18.49 9.59 -21.21
N GLN A 251 -17.37 9.36 -21.87
CA GLN A 251 -16.62 10.36 -22.67
C GLN A 251 -16.19 11.57 -21.83
N LEU A 252 -15.95 11.37 -20.53
CA LEU A 252 -15.43 12.42 -19.67
C LEU A 252 -13.95 12.70 -19.96
N SER A 253 -13.55 13.95 -19.79
CA SER A 253 -12.17 14.39 -20.02
C SER A 253 -11.19 13.77 -19.02
N ALA A 254 -9.93 13.62 -19.42
CA ALA A 254 -8.86 13.19 -18.53
C ALA A 254 -8.70 14.10 -17.31
N LEU A 255 -8.93 15.41 -17.46
CA LEU A 255 -8.92 16.36 -16.34
C LEU A 255 -10.01 16.04 -15.30
N SER A 256 -11.20 15.61 -15.75
CA SER A 256 -12.28 15.18 -14.85
C SER A 256 -11.88 13.92 -14.06
N ILE A 257 -11.28 12.93 -14.74
CA ILE A 257 -10.77 11.71 -14.10
C ILE A 257 -9.69 12.07 -13.07
N THR A 258 -8.71 12.88 -13.46
CA THR A 258 -7.66 13.38 -12.58
C THR A 258 -8.24 14.08 -11.36
N SER A 259 -9.22 14.98 -11.55
CA SER A 259 -9.84 15.72 -10.45
C SER A 259 -10.50 14.78 -9.44
N VAL A 260 -11.28 13.79 -9.89
CA VAL A 260 -11.92 12.80 -9.01
C VAL A 260 -10.89 12.03 -8.19
N TRP A 261 -9.83 11.53 -8.82
CA TRP A 261 -8.81 10.73 -8.14
C TRP A 261 -7.95 11.57 -7.19
N VAL A 262 -7.55 12.78 -7.58
CA VAL A 262 -6.79 13.70 -6.73
C VAL A 262 -7.62 14.13 -5.52
N THR A 263 -8.88 14.52 -5.71
CA THR A 263 -9.77 14.88 -4.60
C THR A 263 -9.96 13.69 -3.66
N LEU A 264 -10.22 12.49 -4.19
CA LEU A 264 -10.36 11.27 -3.39
C LEU A 264 -9.08 11.00 -2.59
N GLY A 265 -7.91 11.09 -3.21
CA GLY A 265 -6.62 10.88 -2.54
C GLY A 265 -6.33 11.92 -1.45
N LEU A 266 -6.63 13.20 -1.70
CA LEU A 266 -6.51 14.27 -0.71
C LEU A 266 -7.44 14.05 0.49
N CYS A 267 -8.70 13.67 0.24
CA CYS A 267 -9.64 13.33 1.29
C CYS A 267 -9.13 12.15 2.15
N ILE A 268 -8.54 11.12 1.53
CA ILE A 268 -7.95 9.98 2.24
C ILE A 268 -6.73 10.41 3.07
N CYS A 269 -5.90 11.32 2.57
CA CYS A 269 -4.77 11.89 3.34
C CYS A 269 -5.21 12.73 4.54
N ILE A 270 -6.35 13.44 4.42
CA ILE A 270 -6.87 14.32 5.49
C ILE A 270 -7.68 13.52 6.53
N SER A 271 -8.30 12.41 6.11
CA SER A 271 -9.18 11.57 6.95
C SER A 271 -8.56 11.19 8.32
N PRO A 272 -7.29 10.75 8.43
CA PRO A 272 -6.66 10.45 9.72
C PRO A 272 -6.73 11.58 10.75
N PHE A 273 -6.63 12.84 10.30
CA PHE A 273 -6.68 14.01 11.18
C PHE A 273 -8.10 14.31 11.65
N PHE A 274 -9.09 14.04 10.80
CA PHE A 274 -10.50 14.22 11.12
C PHE A 274 -11.01 13.18 12.12
N TRP A 275 -10.53 11.93 12.00
CA TRP A 275 -10.89 10.84 12.89
C TRP A 275 -10.06 10.77 14.17
N LYS A 276 -8.99 11.58 14.29
CA LYS A 276 -8.14 11.69 15.48
C LYS A 276 -8.91 11.80 16.81
N PRO A 277 -9.96 12.64 16.96
CA PRO A 277 -10.69 12.77 18.23
C PRO A 277 -11.43 11.48 18.62
N ILE A 278 -11.89 10.72 17.61
CA ILE A 278 -12.62 9.46 17.81
C ILE A 278 -11.64 8.35 18.18
N PHE A 279 -10.49 8.27 17.51
CA PHE A 279 -9.43 7.33 17.87
C PHE A 279 -8.85 7.58 19.26
N ALA A 280 -8.83 8.84 19.72
CA ALA A 280 -8.31 9.19 21.03
C ALA A 280 -9.30 8.96 22.20
N ARG A 281 -10.54 8.52 21.91
CA ARG A 281 -11.60 8.31 22.91
C ARG A 281 -11.60 6.89 23.50
N PHE A 282 -10.98 5.95 22.80
CA PHE A 282 -10.87 4.53 23.16
C PHE A 282 -9.41 4.15 23.29
#